data_AF-A0A3L7PS17-F1
#
_entry.id   AF-A0A3L7PS17-F1
#
_cell.length_a   1.000
_cell.length_b   1.000
_cell.length_c   1.000
_cell.angle_alpha   90.00
_cell.angle_beta   90.00
_cell.angle_gamma   90.00
#
_symmetry.space_group_name_H-M   'P 1'
#
loop_
_entity.id
_entity.type
_entity.pdbx_description
1 polymer ?
#
loop_
_entity_poly.entity_id
_entity_poly.type
_entity_poly.pdbx_seq_one_letter_code
_entity_poly.pdbx_strand_id
1 'polypeptide(L)'
;MRQSSWGLILVVVAALGGAALLLSDLGDRKGQVVVVDALSKLGPTSISGLAIRVEGTPPEEAVTLAATKDGWTMPGNWPIRQSEARELVELVGNLRTRFAPEKILEDKELKKRGLKPAQVELKATLAAGGDIKLELGEEESTAGNSFSRPVWARLDGSSEVLRLSPGTLAVLKRPASFYRQRRLFALNQEAARKAGVRQPNEAGPSGAPVLAKSLELNAVVAPPADQKDALNGSLRLDRAEPAAGNPAAGAAAWRVSSPDGKERLDFLDPATGDAVLAAVPEIWAERFYFGDTATPQKTGLDKPERTLVVTDLSGNSIKLLIGKKSRERAFKRLVQATPPPGLPPGMQLPPREEVVKEEFVFAQLADNPQVFEVRADRVNPVFLSRAKLRDPKLARFKTSEVEKVQISGTSQTAPVVLLKKEGK
;
A
#
# COMPACT_ATOMS: atom_id res chain seq x y z
N MET A 1 -7.32 35.14 32.81
CA MET A 1 -6.23 34.36 33.44
C MET A 1 -6.57 32.88 33.26
N ARG A 2 -5.83 31.98 32.61
CA ARG A 2 -4.58 31.97 31.85
C ARG A 2 -4.86 31.06 30.63
N GLN A 3 -4.45 31.51 29.44
CA GLN A 3 -4.35 30.69 28.24
C GLN A 3 -3.06 29.86 28.31
N SER A 4 -3.08 28.60 27.86
CA SER A 4 -1.87 27.82 27.58
C SER A 4 -1.92 27.22 26.17
N SER A 5 -1.23 27.91 25.29
CA SER A 5 -0.46 27.46 24.12
C SER A 5 -0.39 25.95 23.84
N TRP A 6 -0.92 25.55 22.69
CA TRP A 6 -0.46 24.38 21.92
C TRP A 6 0.17 24.88 20.62
N GLY A 7 1.45 24.55 20.44
CA GLY A 7 2.24 24.91 19.28
C GLY A 7 1.86 24.07 18.07
N LEU A 8 1.47 24.75 17.00
CA LEU A 8 1.21 24.20 15.68
C LEU A 8 2.52 24.28 14.88
N ILE A 9 3.15 23.13 14.61
CA ILE A 9 4.26 23.05 13.65
C ILE A 9 3.61 22.98 12.26
N LEU A 10 3.74 24.09 11.52
CA LEU A 10 3.20 24.31 10.19
C LEU A 10 4.33 23.97 9.19
N VAL A 11 4.20 22.85 8.46
CA VAL A 11 5.07 22.57 7.32
C VAL A 11 4.55 23.37 6.14
N VAL A 12 5.25 24.44 5.80
CA VAL A 12 4.99 25.30 4.64
C VAL A 12 5.41 24.54 3.37
N VAL A 13 4.43 24.09 2.59
CA VAL A 13 4.63 23.83 1.17
C VAL A 13 4.46 25.17 0.46
N ALA A 14 5.55 25.67 -0.13
CA ALA A 14 5.55 26.90 -0.91
C ALA A 14 4.73 26.70 -2.19
N ALA A 15 3.44 27.02 -2.11
CA ALA A 15 2.60 27.31 -3.26
C ALA A 15 2.73 28.81 -3.57
N LEU A 16 3.63 29.17 -4.47
CA LEU A 16 3.60 30.49 -5.11
C LEU A 16 2.70 30.39 -6.34
N GLY A 17 1.52 30.99 -6.23
CA GLY A 17 0.65 31.29 -7.35
C GLY A 17 1.18 32.48 -8.16
N GLY A 18 0.89 32.46 -9.45
CA GLY A 18 1.08 33.59 -10.35
C GLY A 18 0.30 33.36 -11.64
N ALA A 19 -0.87 34.01 -11.75
CA ALA A 19 -1.64 34.08 -12.98
C ALA A 19 -1.25 35.34 -13.79
N ALA A 20 -1.31 35.17 -15.12
CA ALA A 20 -1.52 36.16 -16.19
C ALA A 20 -0.34 36.98 -16.78
N LEU A 21 -0.14 36.72 -18.10
CA LEU A 21 0.14 37.64 -19.24
C LEU A 21 1.45 38.46 -19.30
N LEU A 22 2.32 38.17 -20.29
CA LEU A 22 2.51 38.94 -21.54
C LEU A 22 3.74 38.45 -22.36
N LEU A 23 3.47 38.23 -23.65
CA LEU A 23 4.26 38.59 -24.85
C LEU A 23 5.71 38.09 -25.05
N SER A 24 5.83 37.20 -26.04
CA SER A 24 6.70 37.33 -27.22
C SER A 24 8.10 37.93 -27.03
N ASP A 25 9.10 37.07 -26.92
CA ASP A 25 10.29 37.12 -27.77
C ASP A 25 11.09 35.82 -27.59
N LEU A 26 11.20 35.05 -28.65
CA LEU A 26 12.34 34.17 -28.95
C LEU A 26 12.19 33.74 -30.41
N GLY A 27 12.30 34.75 -31.27
CA GLY A 27 12.60 34.54 -32.66
C GLY A 27 13.90 33.75 -32.83
N ASP A 28 13.78 32.71 -33.65
CA ASP A 28 14.72 32.41 -34.72
C ASP A 28 16.20 32.29 -34.35
N ARG A 29 16.54 31.17 -33.70
CA ARG A 29 17.91 30.63 -33.74
C ARG A 29 17.91 29.12 -33.96
N LYS A 30 18.26 28.73 -35.20
CA LYS A 30 18.94 27.46 -35.56
C LYS A 30 18.23 26.17 -35.12
N GLY A 31 17.21 25.79 -35.91
CA GLY A 31 16.32 24.65 -35.64
C GLY A 31 16.98 23.29 -35.43
N GLN A 32 18.18 23.01 -35.96
CA GLN A 32 18.71 21.64 -35.97
C GLN A 32 19.32 21.14 -34.63
N VAL A 33 19.46 21.99 -33.60
CA VAL A 33 20.28 21.66 -32.40
C VAL A 33 19.47 21.55 -31.11
N VAL A 34 18.25 22.10 -31.05
CA VAL A 34 17.54 22.31 -29.78
C VAL A 34 17.04 20.99 -29.16
N VAL A 35 16.52 20.07 -29.99
CA VAL A 35 15.87 18.85 -29.46
C VAL A 35 16.87 17.81 -28.98
N VAL A 36 17.96 17.60 -29.73
CA VAL A 36 19.03 16.66 -29.36
C VAL A 36 19.77 17.15 -28.11
N ASP A 37 19.97 18.47 -27.98
CA ASP A 37 20.56 19.08 -26.79
C ASP A 37 19.66 18.99 -25.54
N ALA A 38 18.35 18.92 -25.71
CA ALA A 38 17.46 18.67 -24.57
C ALA A 38 17.58 17.22 -24.07
N LEU A 39 17.59 16.23 -24.98
CA LEU A 39 17.76 14.82 -24.58
C LEU A 39 19.14 14.54 -23.97
N SER A 40 20.18 15.26 -24.35
CA SER A 40 21.52 15.10 -23.76
C SER A 40 21.58 15.52 -22.29
N LYS A 41 20.68 16.41 -21.85
CA LYS A 41 20.55 16.86 -20.44
C LYS A 41 19.84 15.85 -19.56
N LEU A 42 19.07 14.93 -20.15
CA LEU A 42 18.49 13.82 -19.41
C LEU A 42 19.60 12.87 -18.98
N GLY A 43 19.61 12.50 -17.70
CA GLY A 43 20.48 11.50 -17.13
C GLY A 43 19.79 10.92 -15.90
N PRO A 44 19.97 9.61 -15.59
CA PRO A 44 19.26 9.00 -14.48
C PRO A 44 19.48 9.73 -13.14
N THR A 45 20.68 10.29 -12.94
CA THR A 45 21.05 11.09 -11.76
C THR A 45 20.69 12.57 -11.86
N SER A 46 20.37 13.07 -13.07
CA SER A 46 19.96 14.46 -13.26
C SER A 46 18.45 14.64 -13.13
N ILE A 47 17.67 13.56 -13.10
CA ILE A 47 16.21 13.63 -12.88
C ILE A 47 15.93 13.68 -11.38
N SER A 48 15.15 14.67 -10.96
CA SER A 48 14.65 14.82 -9.58
C SER A 48 13.14 14.62 -9.48
N GLY A 49 12.42 14.72 -10.59
CA GLY A 49 10.99 14.48 -10.65
C GLY A 49 10.57 13.93 -12.01
N LEU A 50 9.51 13.15 -12.03
CA LEU A 50 8.97 12.53 -13.24
C LEU A 50 7.45 12.55 -13.18
N ALA A 51 6.78 13.03 -14.24
CA ALA A 51 5.35 12.92 -14.40
C ALA A 51 5.03 12.32 -15.78
N ILE A 52 4.24 11.25 -15.81
CA ILE A 52 3.83 10.57 -17.04
C ILE A 52 2.31 10.48 -17.07
N ARG A 53 1.72 11.04 -18.12
CA ARG A 53 0.29 10.98 -18.39
C ARG A 53 0.06 10.16 -19.65
N VAL A 54 -0.85 9.19 -19.58
CA VAL A 54 -1.24 8.38 -20.73
C VAL A 54 -2.56 8.92 -21.27
N GLU A 55 -2.69 8.99 -22.59
CA GLU A 55 -3.94 9.40 -23.22
C GLU A 55 -5.12 8.54 -22.76
N GLY A 56 -6.26 9.16 -22.49
CA GLY A 56 -7.47 8.49 -22.02
C GLY A 56 -7.44 8.10 -20.53
N THR A 57 -6.32 8.30 -19.82
CA THR A 57 -6.26 8.10 -18.36
C THR A 57 -6.58 9.40 -17.61
N PRO A 58 -7.31 9.32 -16.48
CA PRO A 58 -7.59 10.49 -15.66
C PRO A 58 -6.28 11.06 -15.06
N PRO A 59 -6.15 12.39 -14.87
CA PRO A 59 -4.93 13.01 -14.35
C PRO A 59 -4.41 12.39 -13.04
N GLU A 60 -5.31 11.90 -12.20
CA GLU A 60 -5.01 11.30 -10.90
C GLU A 60 -4.32 9.92 -11.01
N GLU A 61 -4.42 9.27 -12.17
CA GLU A 61 -3.71 8.02 -12.49
C GLU A 61 -2.34 8.23 -13.14
N ALA A 62 -1.95 9.49 -13.37
CA ALA A 62 -0.62 9.82 -13.87
C ALA A 62 0.48 9.29 -12.92
N VAL A 63 1.53 8.73 -13.50
CA VAL A 63 2.71 8.31 -12.74
C VAL A 63 3.47 9.57 -12.34
N THR A 64 3.51 9.88 -11.05
CA THR A 64 4.30 11.01 -10.53
C THR A 64 5.33 10.49 -9.54
N LEU A 65 6.62 10.67 -9.83
CA LEU A 65 7.74 10.30 -8.96
C LEU A 65 8.51 11.55 -8.56
N ALA A 66 8.96 11.59 -7.30
CA ALA A 66 9.88 12.60 -6.79
C ALA A 66 11.07 11.92 -6.10
N ALA A 67 12.27 12.44 -6.32
CA ALA A 67 13.47 11.96 -5.65
C ALA A 67 13.51 12.45 -4.19
N THR A 68 13.96 11.57 -3.30
CA THR A 68 14.15 11.81 -1.87
C THR A 68 15.50 11.25 -1.44
N LYS A 69 15.88 11.48 -0.17
CA LYS A 69 17.12 10.90 0.39
C LYS A 69 17.11 9.36 0.40
N ASP A 70 15.93 8.77 0.53
CA ASP A 70 15.73 7.31 0.67
C ASP A 70 15.36 6.62 -0.65
N GLY A 71 15.41 7.34 -1.77
CA GLY A 71 15.03 6.85 -3.10
C GLY A 71 13.86 7.64 -3.69
N TRP A 72 13.01 6.97 -4.46
CA TRP A 72 11.88 7.60 -5.13
C TRP A 72 10.62 7.53 -4.27
N THR A 73 9.73 8.52 -4.39
CA THR A 73 8.42 8.55 -3.71
C THR A 73 7.31 8.95 -4.68
N MET A 74 6.07 8.59 -4.33
CA MET A 74 4.85 9.03 -4.99
C MET A 74 4.05 10.00 -4.09
N PRO A 75 3.10 10.77 -4.65
CA PRO A 75 2.24 11.66 -3.86
C PRO A 75 1.65 10.98 -2.62
N GLY A 76 1.67 11.69 -1.48
CA GLY A 76 1.22 11.17 -0.19
C GLY A 76 2.22 10.25 0.52
N ASN A 77 3.48 10.18 0.06
CA ASN A 77 4.51 9.27 0.60
C ASN A 77 4.10 7.79 0.52
N TRP A 78 3.34 7.43 -0.53
CA TRP A 78 2.94 6.04 -0.73
C TRP A 78 4.18 5.16 -0.98
N PRO A 79 4.33 4.00 -0.30
CA PRO A 79 5.45 3.11 -0.55
C PRO A 79 5.48 2.62 -2.01
N ILE A 80 6.63 2.73 -2.66
CA ILE A 80 6.78 2.32 -4.05
C ILE A 80 7.78 1.17 -4.19
N ARG A 81 7.66 0.47 -5.31
CA ARG A 81 8.62 -0.54 -5.72
C ARG A 81 9.85 0.17 -6.31
N GLN A 82 10.88 0.29 -5.47
CA GLN A 82 12.07 1.09 -5.80
C GLN A 82 12.81 0.58 -7.04
N SER A 83 12.84 -0.73 -7.29
CA SER A 83 13.43 -1.33 -8.51
C SER A 83 12.74 -0.82 -9.76
N GLU A 84 11.42 -0.94 -9.83
CA GLU A 84 10.61 -0.56 -10.98
C GLU A 84 10.63 0.96 -11.21
N ALA A 85 10.64 1.75 -10.13
CA ALA A 85 10.78 3.20 -10.24
C ALA A 85 12.17 3.60 -10.77
N ARG A 86 13.24 2.94 -10.33
CA ARG A 86 14.60 3.17 -10.86
C ARG A 86 14.71 2.77 -12.32
N GLU A 87 14.16 1.62 -12.72
CA GLU A 87 14.13 1.19 -14.12
C GLU A 87 13.44 2.24 -15.02
N LEU A 88 12.32 2.80 -14.55
CA LEU A 88 11.62 3.86 -15.29
C LEU A 88 12.49 5.13 -15.42
N VAL A 89 13.12 5.55 -14.33
CA VAL A 89 13.99 6.74 -14.33
C VAL A 89 15.24 6.50 -15.19
N GLU A 90 15.80 5.30 -15.16
CA GLU A 90 16.92 4.90 -16.02
C GLU A 90 16.53 4.90 -17.50
N LEU A 91 15.35 4.38 -17.83
CA LEU A 91 14.81 4.45 -19.19
C LEU A 91 14.70 5.91 -19.64
N VAL A 92 14.07 6.78 -18.85
CA VAL A 92 13.86 8.19 -19.19
C VAL A 92 15.18 8.96 -19.25
N GLY A 93 16.07 8.74 -18.28
CA GLY A 93 17.39 9.35 -18.22
C GLY A 93 18.29 8.97 -19.39
N ASN A 94 18.09 7.78 -19.97
CA ASN A 94 18.84 7.27 -21.11
C ASN A 94 18.08 7.36 -22.44
N LEU A 95 17.02 8.18 -22.52
CA LEU A 95 16.38 8.46 -23.82
C LEU A 95 17.40 9.15 -24.72
N ARG A 96 17.83 8.41 -25.74
CA ARG A 96 18.77 8.87 -26.76
C ARG A 96 18.24 8.49 -28.13
N THR A 97 18.67 9.25 -29.12
CA THR A 97 18.42 8.92 -30.53
C THR A 97 19.73 8.96 -31.29
N ARG A 98 19.85 8.03 -32.24
CA ARG A 98 20.91 8.03 -33.26
C ARG A 98 20.41 8.56 -34.61
N PHE A 99 19.12 8.90 -34.67
CA PHE A 99 18.47 9.39 -35.89
C PHE A 99 18.49 10.90 -35.91
N ALA A 100 18.61 11.49 -37.10
CA ALA A 100 18.46 12.92 -37.26
C ALA A 100 17.02 13.35 -36.94
N PRO A 101 16.81 14.54 -36.36
CA PRO A 101 15.46 15.10 -36.20
C PRO A 101 14.75 15.24 -37.53
N GLU A 102 13.46 14.90 -37.55
CA GLU A 102 12.58 15.08 -38.71
C GLU A 102 11.67 16.27 -38.49
N LYS A 103 11.69 17.23 -39.42
CA LYS A 103 10.79 18.38 -39.37
C LYS A 103 9.39 17.96 -39.86
N ILE A 104 8.38 18.16 -39.02
CA ILE A 104 6.98 17.95 -39.35
C ILE A 104 6.27 19.30 -39.37
N LEU A 105 5.65 19.61 -40.50
CA LEU A 105 4.91 20.87 -40.73
C LEU A 105 3.40 20.68 -40.75
N GLU A 106 2.93 19.44 -40.95
CA GLU A 106 1.51 19.13 -41.10
C GLU A 106 0.95 18.32 -39.92
N ASP A 107 -0.19 18.77 -39.40
CA ASP A 107 -0.93 18.07 -38.34
C ASP A 107 -1.30 16.62 -38.71
N LYS A 108 -1.50 16.33 -40.00
CA LYS A 108 -1.82 15.00 -40.49
C LYS A 108 -0.68 14.01 -40.23
N GLU A 109 0.57 14.47 -40.29
CA GLU A 109 1.74 13.64 -39.99
C GLU A 109 1.89 13.39 -38.49
N LEU A 110 1.59 14.40 -37.65
CA LEU A 110 1.54 14.23 -36.20
C LEU A 110 0.49 13.19 -35.78
N LYS A 111 -0.70 13.23 -36.40
CA LYS A 111 -1.76 12.24 -36.19
C LYS A 111 -1.29 10.83 -36.56
N LYS A 112 -0.69 10.67 -37.75
CA LYS A 112 -0.16 9.38 -38.21
C LYS A 112 0.83 8.77 -37.22
N ARG A 113 1.64 9.60 -36.55
CA ARG A 113 2.66 9.19 -35.59
C ARG A 113 2.16 9.06 -34.14
N GLY A 114 0.87 9.26 -33.88
CA GLY A 114 0.29 9.19 -32.55
C GLY A 114 0.70 10.35 -31.62
N LEU A 115 1.02 11.51 -32.19
CA LEU A 115 1.44 12.72 -31.49
C LEU A 115 0.34 13.79 -31.43
N LYS A 116 -0.84 13.54 -32.02
CA LYS A 116 -2.00 14.45 -31.94
C LYS A 116 -3.33 13.68 -31.92
N PRO A 117 -3.91 13.42 -30.74
CA PRO A 117 -3.32 13.64 -29.41
C PRO A 117 -2.08 12.76 -29.19
N ALA A 118 -1.22 13.18 -28.25
CA ALA A 118 -0.06 12.38 -27.85
C ALA A 118 -0.52 11.22 -26.98
N GLN A 119 -0.05 10.01 -27.28
CA GLN A 119 -0.41 8.82 -26.52
C GLN A 119 0.19 8.84 -25.10
N VAL A 120 1.36 9.47 -24.94
CA VAL A 120 2.00 9.70 -23.64
C VAL A 120 2.57 11.12 -23.59
N GLU A 121 2.27 11.84 -22.52
CA GLU A 121 2.95 13.09 -22.15
C GLU A 121 3.91 12.78 -20.98
N LEU A 122 5.19 13.08 -21.18
CA LEU A 122 6.25 12.86 -20.22
C LEU A 122 6.85 14.20 -19.82
N LYS A 123 6.91 14.48 -18.52
CA LYS A 123 7.60 15.62 -17.95
C LYS A 123 8.69 15.13 -17.00
N ALA A 124 9.94 15.45 -17.31
CA ALA A 124 11.08 15.19 -16.43
C ALA A 124 11.58 16.51 -15.82
N THR A 125 11.61 16.58 -14.49
CA THR A 125 12.15 17.71 -13.74
C THR A 125 13.60 17.44 -13.39
N LEU A 126 14.49 18.36 -13.74
CA LEU A 126 15.93 18.18 -13.56
C LEU A 126 16.38 18.69 -12.18
N ALA A 127 17.33 18.00 -11.56
CA ALA A 127 17.95 18.36 -10.28
C ALA A 127 18.69 19.71 -10.36
N ALA A 128 19.21 20.06 -11.54
CA ALA A 128 19.83 21.36 -11.81
C ALA A 128 18.80 22.48 -12.03
N GLY A 129 17.50 22.17 -11.98
CA GLY A 129 16.40 23.07 -12.31
C GLY A 129 15.95 22.95 -13.77
N GLY A 130 14.68 23.31 -14.00
CA GLY A 130 14.03 23.22 -15.30
C GLY A 130 13.31 21.90 -15.54
N ASP A 131 12.44 21.91 -16.55
CA ASP A 131 11.61 20.78 -16.95
C ASP A 131 11.83 20.46 -18.44
N ILE A 132 11.86 19.17 -18.77
CA ILE A 132 11.83 18.68 -20.15
C ILE A 132 10.48 18.01 -20.37
N LYS A 133 9.73 18.48 -21.37
CA LYS A 133 8.43 17.92 -21.76
C LYS A 133 8.51 17.21 -23.11
N LEU A 134 8.10 15.95 -23.13
CA LEU A 134 8.08 15.10 -24.31
C LEU A 134 6.66 14.61 -24.56
N GLU A 135 6.18 14.79 -25.77
CA GLU A 135 4.99 14.14 -26.31
C GLU A 135 5.45 12.89 -27.07
N LEU A 136 4.91 11.72 -26.75
CA LEU A 136 5.30 10.45 -27.37
C LEU A 136 4.11 9.74 -28.01
N GLY A 137 4.39 9.08 -29.13
CA GLY A 137 3.41 8.36 -29.92
C GLY A 137 4.01 7.20 -30.70
N GLU A 138 3.15 6.27 -31.09
CA GLU A 138 3.41 5.24 -32.08
C GLU A 138 2.33 5.32 -33.15
N GLU A 139 2.66 4.89 -34.37
CA GLU A 139 1.69 4.86 -35.46
C GLU A 139 0.53 3.89 -35.15
N GLU A 140 -0.70 4.31 -35.51
CA GLU A 140 -1.88 3.47 -35.37
C GLU A 140 -1.73 2.18 -36.19
N SER A 141 -2.15 1.06 -35.60
CA SER A 141 -1.85 -0.29 -36.07
C SER A 141 -2.40 -0.61 -37.46
N THR A 142 -1.54 -0.60 -38.47
CA THR A 142 -1.71 -1.38 -39.70
C THR A 142 -0.95 -2.69 -39.53
N ALA A 143 -1.67 -3.78 -39.24
CA ALA A 143 -1.20 -5.18 -39.16
C ALA A 143 0.33 -5.41 -38.99
N GLY A 144 0.81 -5.55 -37.74
CA GLY A 144 2.21 -5.86 -37.45
C GLY A 144 2.53 -5.86 -35.94
N ASN A 145 3.67 -6.44 -35.55
CA ASN A 145 4.14 -6.51 -34.15
C ASN A 145 4.37 -5.10 -33.58
N SER A 146 3.91 -4.81 -32.35
CA SER A 146 4.14 -3.53 -31.67
C SER A 146 5.61 -3.31 -31.30
N PHE A 147 6.36 -4.37 -31.03
CA PHE A 147 7.75 -4.30 -30.58
C PHE A 147 8.76 -3.86 -31.65
N SER A 148 8.36 -3.80 -32.93
CA SER A 148 9.22 -3.31 -34.02
C SER A 148 8.92 -1.86 -34.42
N ARG A 149 7.89 -1.24 -33.82
CA ARG A 149 7.43 0.08 -34.24
C ARG A 149 8.35 1.19 -33.74
N PRO A 150 8.64 2.20 -34.57
CA PRO A 150 9.29 3.41 -34.08
C PRO A 150 8.41 4.10 -33.06
N VAL A 151 9.00 4.50 -31.94
CA VAL A 151 8.40 5.46 -31.03
C VAL A 151 8.84 6.84 -31.49
N TRP A 152 7.88 7.73 -31.72
CA TRP A 152 8.14 9.12 -32.05
C TRP A 152 8.04 9.97 -30.79
N ALA A 153 8.95 10.94 -30.66
CA ALA A 153 8.95 11.90 -29.56
C ALA A 153 9.06 13.32 -30.10
N ARG A 154 8.25 14.22 -29.55
CA ARG A 154 8.25 15.65 -29.85
C ARG A 154 8.52 16.42 -28.58
N LEU A 155 9.50 17.33 -28.62
CA LEU A 155 9.86 18.13 -27.45
C LEU A 155 9.01 19.39 -27.42
N ASP A 156 8.25 19.59 -26.34
CA ASP A 156 7.52 20.82 -26.01
C ASP A 156 6.83 21.51 -27.21
N GLY A 157 6.08 20.74 -28.01
CA GLY A 157 5.36 21.28 -29.17
C GLY A 157 6.24 21.73 -30.35
N SER A 158 7.55 21.45 -30.35
CA SER A 158 8.46 21.78 -31.47
C SER A 158 7.99 21.20 -32.81
N SER A 159 8.35 21.83 -33.93
CA SER A 159 8.06 21.30 -35.27
C SER A 159 8.98 20.13 -35.67
N GLU A 160 9.76 19.59 -34.73
CA GLU A 160 10.69 18.51 -34.98
C GLU A 160 10.30 17.31 -34.13
N VAL A 161 10.48 16.12 -34.70
CA VAL A 161 10.28 14.87 -33.98
C VAL A 161 11.52 13.99 -34.08
N LEU A 162 11.72 13.21 -33.03
CA LEU A 162 12.80 12.26 -32.91
C LEU A 162 12.25 10.84 -32.91
N ARG A 163 13.01 9.93 -33.50
CA ARG A 163 12.76 8.50 -33.37
C ARG A 163 13.51 7.96 -32.16
N LEU A 164 12.79 7.32 -31.26
CA LEU A 164 13.31 6.62 -30.08
C LEU A 164 13.34 5.10 -30.29
N SER A 165 13.96 4.40 -29.35
CA SER A 165 14.03 2.95 -29.33
C SER A 165 12.63 2.31 -29.27
N PRO A 166 12.38 1.21 -30.02
CA PRO A 166 11.14 0.45 -29.92
C PRO A 166 10.88 0.00 -28.48
N GLY A 167 9.60 -0.12 -28.10
CA GLY A 167 9.18 -0.57 -26.77
C GLY A 167 9.24 0.48 -25.66
N THR A 168 9.83 1.66 -25.92
CA THR A 168 9.84 2.79 -24.96
C THR A 168 8.43 3.14 -24.49
N LEU A 169 7.48 3.24 -25.43
CA LEU A 169 6.10 3.60 -25.11
C LEU A 169 5.40 2.54 -24.25
N ALA A 170 5.73 1.26 -24.42
CA ALA A 170 5.15 0.17 -23.63
C ALA A 170 5.54 0.27 -22.14
N VAL A 171 6.76 0.71 -21.84
CA VAL A 171 7.20 0.95 -20.45
C VAL A 171 6.53 2.20 -19.88
N LEU A 172 6.46 3.29 -20.66
CA LEU A 172 5.85 4.55 -20.23
C LEU A 172 4.33 4.44 -20.01
N LYS A 173 3.65 3.53 -20.73
CA LYS A 173 2.22 3.24 -20.55
C LYS A 173 1.90 2.39 -19.31
N ARG A 174 2.90 1.93 -18.55
CA ARG A 174 2.65 1.18 -17.30
C ARG A 174 1.89 2.08 -16.31
N PRO A 175 0.78 1.61 -15.71
CA PRO A 175 -0.05 2.43 -14.84
C PRO A 175 0.66 2.77 -13.53
N ALA A 176 0.23 3.83 -12.85
CA ALA A 176 0.73 4.19 -11.51
C ALA A 176 0.71 3.03 -10.51
N SER A 177 -0.28 2.14 -10.60
CA SER A 177 -0.39 0.96 -9.73
C SER A 177 0.73 -0.06 -9.90
N PHE A 178 1.46 -0.03 -11.03
CA PHE A 178 2.63 -0.90 -11.25
C PHE A 178 3.79 -0.49 -10.33
N TYR A 179 3.99 0.81 -10.14
CA TYR A 179 5.06 1.36 -9.31
C TYR A 179 4.70 1.40 -7.82
N ARG A 180 3.42 1.40 -7.47
CA ARG A 180 2.96 1.38 -6.07
C ARG A 180 3.17 0.00 -5.45
N GLN A 181 3.67 -0.02 -4.22
CA GLN A 181 3.62 -1.20 -3.38
C GLN A 181 2.19 -1.35 -2.82
N ARG A 182 1.57 -2.50 -3.04
CA ARG A 182 0.18 -2.77 -2.57
C ARG A 182 0.12 -3.24 -1.12
N ARG A 183 1.22 -3.78 -0.60
CA ARG A 183 1.32 -4.23 0.79
C ARG A 183 1.47 -3.03 1.72
N LEU A 184 0.49 -2.83 2.60
CA LEU A 184 0.43 -1.70 3.52
C LEU A 184 1.40 -1.86 4.70
N PHE A 185 1.48 -3.08 5.22
CA PHE A 185 2.32 -3.46 6.36
C PHE A 185 3.50 -4.30 5.88
N ALA A 186 4.33 -3.72 5.02
CA ALA A 186 5.55 -4.38 4.57
C ALA A 186 6.46 -4.66 5.78
N LEU A 187 7.09 -5.85 5.78
CA LEU A 187 8.12 -6.16 6.77
C LEU A 187 9.25 -5.15 6.62
N ASN A 188 9.55 -4.39 7.67
CA ASN A 188 10.76 -3.59 7.73
C ASN A 188 11.95 -4.55 7.61
N GLN A 189 12.62 -4.54 6.45
CA GLN A 189 13.65 -5.54 6.13
C GLN A 189 14.85 -5.45 7.06
N GLU A 190 15.21 -4.24 7.50
CA GLU A 190 16.30 -4.06 8.45
C GLU A 190 15.92 -4.57 9.84
N ALA A 191 14.70 -4.27 10.29
CA ALA A 191 14.19 -4.81 11.54
C ALA A 191 14.09 -6.34 11.47
N ALA A 192 13.61 -6.91 10.36
CA ALA A 192 13.54 -8.35 10.13
C ALA A 192 14.93 -9.00 10.13
N ARG A 193 15.92 -8.40 9.48
CA ARG A 193 17.31 -8.88 9.45
C ARG A 193 17.97 -8.81 10.83
N LYS A 194 17.86 -7.67 11.53
CA LYS A 194 18.34 -7.51 12.91
C LYS A 194 17.66 -8.50 13.86
N ALA A 195 16.41 -8.82 13.55
CA ALA A 195 15.60 -9.77 14.27
C ALA A 195 15.65 -11.17 13.58
N GLY A 196 16.67 -11.55 12.82
CA GLY A 196 16.85 -12.93 12.32
C GLY A 196 15.66 -13.61 11.61
N VAL A 197 14.66 -12.87 11.11
CA VAL A 197 13.44 -13.41 10.48
C VAL A 197 13.68 -13.57 8.98
N ARG A 198 13.59 -14.80 8.47
CA ARG A 198 13.65 -15.08 7.03
C ARG A 198 12.32 -14.74 6.35
N GLN A 199 12.38 -14.11 5.18
CA GLN A 199 11.20 -13.70 4.41
C GLN A 199 10.47 -14.92 3.81
N PRO A 200 9.13 -14.88 3.68
CA PRO A 200 8.45 -15.58 2.61
C PRO A 200 8.75 -14.83 1.30
N ASN A 201 9.22 -15.53 0.26
CA ASN A 201 9.27 -14.98 -1.09
C ASN A 201 7.85 -14.58 -1.55
N GLU A 202 7.71 -13.67 -2.52
CA GLU A 202 6.41 -13.33 -3.15
C GLU A 202 5.70 -14.57 -3.76
N ALA A 203 6.44 -15.65 -4.01
CA ALA A 203 5.95 -16.95 -4.47
C ALA A 203 5.92 -18.05 -3.38
N GLY A 204 6.21 -17.71 -2.13
CA GLY A 204 6.26 -18.64 -1.00
C GLY A 204 4.97 -18.64 -0.15
N PRO A 205 4.75 -19.65 0.71
CA PRO A 205 3.56 -19.68 1.54
C PRO A 205 3.54 -18.48 2.51
N SER A 206 2.44 -17.72 2.45
CA SER A 206 2.05 -16.71 3.44
C SER A 206 2.12 -17.30 4.86
N GLY A 207 2.74 -16.58 5.79
CA GLY A 207 2.83 -17.04 7.19
C GLY A 207 3.90 -16.40 8.07
N ALA A 208 4.70 -15.44 7.59
CA ALA A 208 5.58 -14.70 8.50
C ALA A 208 4.75 -13.76 9.40
N PRO A 209 4.86 -13.87 10.75
CA PRO A 209 4.09 -13.05 11.66
C PRO A 209 4.48 -11.57 11.52
N VAL A 210 3.55 -10.68 11.85
CA VAL A 210 3.86 -9.24 11.87
C VAL A 210 5.03 -8.94 12.80
N LEU A 211 6.01 -8.22 12.27
CA LEU A 211 7.08 -7.64 13.07
C LEU A 211 6.63 -6.30 13.66
N ALA A 212 5.75 -6.40 14.66
CA ALA A 212 5.22 -5.26 15.40
C ALA A 212 5.51 -5.37 16.89
N LYS A 213 5.57 -4.22 17.55
CA LYS A 213 5.54 -4.05 19.00
C LYS A 213 4.12 -4.08 19.53
N SER A 214 3.18 -3.48 18.80
CA SER A 214 1.78 -3.43 19.21
C SER A 214 0.83 -3.37 18.03
N LEU A 215 -0.41 -3.83 18.27
CA LEU A 215 -1.55 -3.68 17.40
C LEU A 215 -2.68 -3.01 18.20
N GLU A 216 -3.27 -1.95 17.64
CA GLU A 216 -4.48 -1.33 18.21
C GLU A 216 -5.62 -1.49 17.21
N LEU A 217 -6.70 -2.09 17.67
CA LEU A 217 -7.86 -2.44 16.87
C LEU A 217 -9.05 -1.68 17.44
N ASN A 218 -9.82 -1.03 16.58
CA ASN A 218 -11.08 -0.41 16.96
C ASN A 218 -12.16 -0.76 15.96
N ALA A 219 -13.34 -1.12 16.44
CA ALA A 219 -14.54 -1.35 15.66
C ALA A 219 -15.70 -0.58 16.29
N VAL A 220 -16.23 0.39 15.55
CA VAL A 220 -17.28 1.32 16.04
C VAL A 220 -18.68 0.82 15.69
N VAL A 221 -18.78 0.00 14.63
CA VAL A 221 -20.04 -0.60 14.20
C VAL A 221 -20.16 -2.00 14.82
N ALA A 222 -21.32 -2.29 15.40
CA ALA A 222 -21.59 -3.63 15.91
C ALA A 222 -21.52 -4.64 14.76
N PRO A 223 -20.85 -5.79 14.97
CA PRO A 223 -20.75 -6.79 13.92
C PRO A 223 -22.14 -7.34 13.54
N PRO A 224 -22.32 -7.82 12.30
CA PRO A 224 -23.52 -8.54 11.88
C PRO A 224 -23.88 -9.65 12.88
N ALA A 225 -25.18 -9.97 13.03
CA ALA A 225 -25.66 -10.94 14.02
C ALA A 225 -25.07 -12.37 13.84
N ASP A 226 -24.66 -12.69 12.61
CA ASP A 226 -23.95 -13.91 12.23
C ASP A 226 -22.45 -13.90 12.59
N GLN A 227 -21.89 -12.75 12.96
CA GLN A 227 -20.47 -12.56 13.33
C GLN A 227 -20.30 -12.35 14.84
N LYS A 228 -20.80 -13.29 15.65
CA LYS A 228 -20.72 -13.24 17.13
C LYS A 228 -19.29 -13.15 17.68
N ASP A 229 -18.32 -13.62 16.89
CA ASP A 229 -16.90 -13.65 17.26
C ASP A 229 -16.13 -12.39 16.84
N ALA A 230 -16.77 -11.40 16.20
CA ALA A 230 -16.10 -10.18 15.75
C ALA A 230 -15.94 -9.13 16.87
N LEU A 231 -14.93 -8.26 16.73
CA LEU A 231 -14.65 -7.20 17.68
C LEU A 231 -15.79 -6.16 17.70
N ASN A 232 -16.20 -5.78 18.91
CA ASN A 232 -17.07 -4.63 19.16
C ASN A 232 -16.37 -3.73 20.20
N GLY A 233 -15.98 -2.52 19.80
CA GLY A 233 -15.15 -1.62 20.61
C GLY A 233 -13.65 -1.70 20.30
N SER A 234 -12.81 -1.41 21.30
CA SER A 234 -11.36 -1.32 21.14
C SER A 234 -10.61 -2.48 21.81
N LEU A 235 -9.51 -2.89 21.19
CA LEU A 235 -8.62 -3.94 21.67
C LEU A 235 -7.17 -3.56 21.38
N ARG A 236 -6.29 -3.80 22.34
CA ARG A 236 -4.85 -3.61 22.16
C ARG A 236 -4.13 -4.93 22.38
N LEU A 237 -3.20 -5.24 21.48
CA LEU A 237 -2.26 -6.35 21.61
C LEU A 237 -0.85 -5.78 21.75
N ASP A 238 -0.17 -6.12 22.83
CA ASP A 238 1.22 -5.73 23.05
C ASP A 238 2.12 -6.94 23.06
N ARG A 239 3.23 -6.82 22.36
CA ARG A 239 4.30 -7.81 22.38
C ARG A 239 5.16 -7.58 23.62
N ALA A 240 5.32 -8.60 24.45
CA ALA A 240 6.33 -8.61 25.49
C ALA A 240 7.70 -8.42 24.84
N GLU A 241 8.57 -7.60 25.45
CA GLU A 241 9.91 -7.36 24.92
C GLU A 241 10.58 -8.69 24.59
N PRO A 242 11.11 -8.86 23.36
CA PRO A 242 11.77 -10.09 23.00
C PRO A 242 12.97 -10.27 23.93
N ALA A 243 12.98 -11.34 24.72
CA ALA A 243 14.24 -11.84 25.26
C ALA A 243 15.21 -12.01 24.08
N ALA A 244 16.41 -11.46 24.19
CA ALA A 244 17.43 -11.53 23.15
C ALA A 244 17.55 -12.98 22.66
N GLY A 245 17.14 -13.25 21.41
CA GLY A 245 17.17 -14.59 20.81
C GLY A 245 15.86 -15.15 20.25
N ASN A 246 14.68 -14.56 20.52
CA ASN A 246 13.41 -14.98 19.86
C ASN A 246 12.66 -13.82 19.15
N PRO A 247 13.13 -13.42 17.98
CA PRO A 247 12.59 -12.27 17.26
C PRO A 247 11.32 -12.53 16.44
N ALA A 248 11.01 -13.80 16.15
CA ALA A 248 9.77 -14.22 15.48
C ALA A 248 8.69 -14.68 16.47
N ALA A 249 8.85 -14.35 17.76
CA ALA A 249 8.00 -14.88 18.82
C ALA A 249 6.52 -14.79 18.43
N GLY A 250 5.91 -15.97 18.26
CA GLY A 250 4.50 -16.12 17.92
C GLY A 250 3.61 -15.58 19.04
N ALA A 251 2.33 -15.84 18.95
CA ALA A 251 1.29 -15.36 19.87
C ALA A 251 1.60 -15.53 21.36
N ALA A 252 2.42 -16.52 21.74
CA ALA A 252 2.90 -16.69 23.12
C ALA A 252 3.66 -15.47 23.70
N ALA A 253 4.25 -14.62 22.85
CA ALA A 253 4.88 -13.37 23.28
C ALA A 253 3.91 -12.18 23.33
N TRP A 254 2.66 -12.36 22.93
CA TRP A 254 1.67 -11.30 22.85
C TRP A 254 0.68 -11.37 24.01
N ARG A 255 0.23 -10.20 24.46
CA ARG A 255 -0.75 -10.06 25.53
C ARG A 255 -1.89 -9.18 25.05
N VAL A 256 -3.09 -9.49 25.52
CA VAL A 256 -4.23 -8.60 25.43
C VAL A 256 -4.07 -7.53 26.50
N SER A 257 -4.09 -6.27 26.11
CA SER A 257 -3.99 -5.12 27.00
C SER A 257 -5.28 -4.31 26.98
N SER A 258 -5.45 -3.47 28.00
CA SER A 258 -6.41 -2.37 28.00
C SER A 258 -6.15 -1.42 26.82
N PRO A 259 -7.18 -0.69 26.34
CA PRO A 259 -7.01 0.25 25.23
C PRO A 259 -5.93 1.32 25.48
N ASP A 260 -5.73 1.73 26.74
CA ASP A 260 -4.70 2.69 27.13
C ASP A 260 -3.30 2.05 27.33
N GLY A 261 -3.19 0.73 27.15
CA GLY A 261 -1.93 -0.02 27.23
C GLY A 261 -1.33 -0.14 28.62
N LYS A 262 -2.03 0.33 29.67
CA LYS A 262 -1.48 0.37 31.03
C LYS A 262 -1.63 -0.95 31.76
N GLU A 263 -2.71 -1.66 31.49
CA GLU A 263 -3.04 -2.92 32.14
C GLU A 263 -2.96 -4.09 31.16
N ARG A 264 -2.18 -5.12 31.52
CA ARG A 264 -2.19 -6.41 30.83
C ARG A 264 -3.38 -7.21 31.33
N LEU A 265 -4.28 -7.54 30.43
CA LEU A 265 -5.56 -8.16 30.74
C LEU A 265 -5.55 -9.67 30.56
N ASP A 266 -4.79 -10.19 29.59
CA ASP A 266 -4.77 -11.63 29.32
C ASP A 266 -3.60 -12.09 28.44
N PHE A 267 -3.43 -13.41 28.35
CA PHE A 267 -2.62 -14.02 27.31
C PHE A 267 -3.43 -14.24 26.04
N LEU A 268 -2.73 -14.15 24.92
CA LEU A 268 -3.28 -14.46 23.61
C LEU A 268 -3.25 -15.98 23.39
N ASP A 269 -4.37 -16.54 22.93
CA ASP A 269 -4.42 -17.93 22.48
C ASP A 269 -3.36 -18.14 21.37
N PRO A 270 -2.44 -19.13 21.50
CA PRO A 270 -1.35 -19.26 20.56
C PRO A 270 -1.82 -19.43 19.10
N ALA A 271 -2.78 -20.32 18.85
CA ALA A 271 -3.21 -20.62 17.49
C ALA A 271 -3.98 -19.46 16.86
N THR A 272 -4.94 -18.88 17.59
CA THR A 272 -5.75 -17.76 17.12
C THR A 272 -4.91 -16.50 16.97
N GLY A 273 -4.00 -16.25 17.92
CA GLY A 273 -3.08 -15.14 17.86
C GLY A 273 -2.14 -15.21 16.67
N ASP A 274 -1.57 -16.39 16.39
CA ASP A 274 -0.68 -16.57 15.22
C ASP A 274 -1.46 -16.32 13.92
N ALA A 275 -2.71 -16.76 13.84
CA ALA A 275 -3.57 -16.48 12.68
C ALA A 275 -3.83 -14.97 12.50
N VAL A 276 -4.10 -14.23 13.58
CA VAL A 276 -4.29 -12.76 13.55
C VAL A 276 -3.01 -12.05 13.11
N LEU A 277 -1.87 -12.43 13.68
CA LEU A 277 -0.57 -11.86 13.35
C LEU A 277 -0.14 -12.20 11.92
N ALA A 278 -0.56 -13.34 11.37
CA ALA A 278 -0.33 -13.71 9.98
C ALA A 278 -1.31 -13.04 9.01
N ALA A 279 -2.46 -12.53 9.47
CA ALA A 279 -3.47 -11.90 8.62
C ALA A 279 -3.19 -10.41 8.33
N VAL A 280 -2.62 -9.66 9.27
CA VAL A 280 -2.28 -8.24 9.08
C VAL A 280 -1.40 -7.96 7.82
N PRO A 281 -0.32 -8.71 7.51
CA PRO A 281 0.51 -8.44 6.34
C PRO A 281 -0.19 -8.82 5.02
N GLU A 282 -1.30 -9.56 5.09
CA GLU A 282 -2.15 -9.94 3.95
C GLU A 282 -3.18 -8.86 3.60
N ILE A 283 -3.24 -7.75 4.36
CA ILE A 283 -4.08 -6.59 4.04
C ILE A 283 -3.38 -5.75 2.96
N TRP A 284 -3.89 -5.86 1.72
CA TRP A 284 -3.32 -5.23 0.55
C TRP A 284 -4.29 -4.22 -0.06
N ALA A 285 -3.75 -3.14 -0.61
CA ALA A 285 -4.49 -2.22 -1.47
C ALA A 285 -4.75 -2.88 -2.84
N GLU A 286 -6.01 -3.08 -3.18
CA GLU A 286 -6.43 -3.74 -4.42
C GLU A 286 -6.62 -2.76 -5.57
N ARG A 287 -7.40 -1.70 -5.31
CA ARG A 287 -7.77 -0.65 -6.27
C ARG A 287 -7.78 0.71 -5.59
N PHE A 288 -7.30 1.73 -6.29
CA PHE A 288 -7.31 3.12 -5.82
C PHE A 288 -8.51 3.88 -6.40
N TYR A 289 -9.00 4.85 -5.63
CA TYR A 289 -10.12 5.71 -5.97
C TYR A 289 -9.67 7.17 -5.94
N PHE A 290 -10.25 7.98 -6.82
CA PHE A 290 -9.89 9.38 -7.00
C PHE A 290 -11.14 10.25 -7.24
N GLY A 291 -10.95 11.57 -7.14
CA GLY A 291 -12.00 12.57 -7.37
C GLY A 291 -13.25 12.31 -6.52
N ASP A 292 -14.42 12.48 -7.14
CA ASP A 292 -15.72 12.40 -6.45
C ASP A 292 -16.02 11.03 -5.83
N THR A 293 -15.35 9.96 -6.29
CA THR A 293 -15.52 8.60 -5.76
C THR A 293 -14.74 8.38 -4.47
N ALA A 294 -13.72 9.20 -4.20
CA ALA A 294 -12.84 9.11 -3.02
C ALA A 294 -13.30 10.03 -1.86
N THR A 295 -14.46 10.67 -1.96
CA THR A 295 -14.94 11.61 -0.94
C THR A 295 -15.19 10.91 0.41
N PRO A 296 -14.72 11.47 1.55
CA PRO A 296 -14.81 10.82 2.87
C PRO A 296 -16.21 10.34 3.24
N GLN A 297 -17.26 11.07 2.85
CA GLN A 297 -18.65 10.75 3.17
C GLN A 297 -19.16 9.51 2.40
N LYS A 298 -18.78 9.38 1.12
CA LYS A 298 -19.15 8.23 0.28
C LYS A 298 -18.42 6.98 0.73
N THR A 299 -17.15 7.12 1.08
CA THR A 299 -16.27 6.02 1.49
C THR A 299 -16.48 5.64 2.95
N GLY A 300 -17.07 6.52 3.77
CA GLY A 300 -17.21 6.33 5.22
C GLY A 300 -15.90 6.50 5.98
N LEU A 301 -14.93 7.20 5.41
CA LEU A 301 -13.62 7.44 6.02
C LEU A 301 -13.62 8.67 6.96
N ASP A 302 -14.65 9.52 6.89
CA ASP A 302 -14.89 10.58 7.89
C ASP A 302 -15.29 10.00 9.26
N LYS A 303 -15.98 8.85 9.25
CA LYS A 303 -16.35 8.06 10.42
C LYS A 303 -16.03 6.59 10.17
N PRO A 304 -14.74 6.21 10.23
CA PRO A 304 -14.30 4.87 9.89
C PRO A 304 -14.99 3.83 10.79
N GLU A 305 -15.53 2.78 10.18
CA GLU A 305 -16.19 1.68 10.88
C GLU A 305 -15.18 0.87 11.69
N ARG A 306 -13.95 0.77 11.17
CA ARG A 306 -12.83 0.08 11.81
C ARG A 306 -11.53 0.87 11.66
N THR A 307 -10.65 0.77 12.64
CA THR A 307 -9.28 1.28 12.53
C THR A 307 -8.29 0.25 13.03
N LEU A 308 -7.18 0.11 12.32
CA LEU A 308 -6.04 -0.72 12.71
C LEU A 308 -4.79 0.15 12.79
N VAL A 309 -4.15 0.19 13.95
CA VAL A 309 -2.82 0.80 14.13
C VAL A 309 -1.81 -0.32 14.33
N VAL A 310 -0.77 -0.33 13.50
CA VAL A 310 0.35 -1.27 13.62
C VAL A 310 1.60 -0.47 13.96
N THR A 311 2.18 -0.73 15.12
CA THR A 311 3.44 -0.12 15.54
C THR A 311 4.57 -1.11 15.33
N ASP A 312 5.51 -0.79 14.44
CA ASP A 312 6.63 -1.65 14.10
C ASP A 312 7.64 -1.80 15.26
N LEU A 313 8.68 -2.63 15.06
CA LEU A 313 9.75 -2.80 16.05
C LEU A 313 10.60 -1.54 16.27
N SER A 314 10.60 -0.60 15.34
CA SER A 314 11.31 0.68 15.42
C SER A 314 10.51 1.74 16.20
N GLY A 315 9.20 1.54 16.38
CA GLY A 315 8.28 2.50 16.98
C GLY A 315 7.50 3.34 15.97
N ASN A 316 7.62 3.06 14.66
CA ASN A 316 6.83 3.72 13.63
C ASN A 316 5.43 3.12 13.61
N SER A 317 4.40 3.97 13.61
CA SER A 317 3.01 3.53 13.58
C SER A 317 2.37 3.79 12.22
N ILE A 318 1.72 2.77 11.67
CA ILE A 318 0.89 2.89 10.47
C ILE A 318 -0.57 2.75 10.91
N LYS A 319 -1.36 3.80 10.72
CA LYS A 319 -2.80 3.81 11.01
C LYS A 319 -3.61 3.64 9.73
N LEU A 320 -4.33 2.53 9.64
CA LEU A 320 -5.28 2.20 8.58
C LEU A 320 -6.70 2.51 9.05
N LEU A 321 -7.38 3.37 8.30
CA LEU A 321 -8.80 3.69 8.43
C LEU A 321 -9.57 2.78 7.46
N ILE A 322 -10.65 2.15 7.94
CA ILE A 322 -11.50 1.26 7.14
C ILE A 322 -12.93 1.79 7.22
N GLY A 323 -13.51 2.09 6.05
CA GLY A 323 -14.84 2.64 5.90
C GLY A 323 -15.87 1.61 5.42
N LYS A 324 -16.83 2.09 4.64
CA LYS A 324 -17.98 1.34 4.12
C LYS A 324 -17.57 0.28 3.09
N LYS A 325 -18.49 -0.65 2.81
CA LYS A 325 -18.41 -1.57 1.67
C LYS A 325 -18.26 -0.81 0.35
N SER A 326 -17.23 -1.15 -0.42
CA SER A 326 -16.92 -0.59 -1.73
C SER A 326 -17.66 -1.35 -2.83
N ARG A 327 -17.47 -2.67 -2.88
CA ARG A 327 -18.09 -3.53 -3.90
C ARG A 327 -18.17 -4.99 -3.44
N GLU A 328 -19.01 -5.74 -4.13
CA GLU A 328 -19.08 -7.20 -4.04
C GLU A 328 -18.82 -7.78 -5.42
N ARG A 329 -18.01 -8.83 -5.49
CA ARG A 329 -17.73 -9.58 -6.71
C ARG A 329 -18.13 -11.03 -6.47
N ALA A 330 -19.06 -11.53 -7.27
CA ALA A 330 -19.37 -12.94 -7.32
C ALA A 330 -18.70 -13.57 -8.55
N PHE A 331 -18.01 -14.70 -8.38
CA PHE A 331 -17.53 -15.50 -9.50
C PHE A 331 -17.62 -16.99 -9.19
N LYS A 332 -17.74 -17.80 -10.24
CA LYS A 332 -17.77 -19.25 -10.13
C LYS A 332 -16.34 -19.77 -10.01
N ARG A 333 -16.07 -20.53 -8.95
CA ARG A 333 -14.81 -21.24 -8.75
C ARG A 333 -15.08 -22.74 -8.83
N LEU A 334 -14.27 -23.45 -9.61
CA LEU A 334 -14.28 -24.92 -9.60
C LEU A 334 -13.63 -25.39 -8.30
N VAL A 335 -14.38 -26.13 -7.50
CA VAL A 335 -13.91 -26.72 -6.25
C VAL A 335 -14.00 -28.24 -6.37
N GLN A 336 -12.92 -28.92 -5.97
CA GLN A 336 -12.90 -30.37 -5.95
C GLN A 336 -13.87 -30.88 -4.88
N ALA A 337 -14.82 -31.71 -5.29
CA ALA A 337 -15.79 -32.27 -4.35
C ALA A 337 -15.10 -33.28 -3.43
N THR A 338 -15.29 -33.11 -2.11
CA THR A 338 -14.80 -34.07 -1.11
C THR A 338 -15.66 -35.35 -1.21
N PRO A 339 -15.07 -36.56 -1.30
CA PRO A 339 -15.85 -37.79 -1.35
C PRO A 339 -16.69 -37.94 -0.08
N PRO A 340 -18.01 -38.20 -0.17
CA PRO A 340 -18.82 -38.50 1.01
C PRO A 340 -18.30 -39.76 1.73
N PRO A 341 -18.50 -39.87 3.07
CA PRO A 341 -18.11 -41.05 3.83
C PRO A 341 -18.75 -42.31 3.25
N GLY A 342 -17.94 -43.32 2.90
CA GLY A 342 -18.40 -44.59 2.32
C GLY A 342 -18.07 -44.81 0.84
N LEU A 343 -17.47 -43.83 0.15
CA LEU A 343 -16.96 -44.07 -1.21
C LEU A 343 -15.65 -44.89 -1.20
N PRO A 344 -15.44 -45.79 -2.19
CA PRO A 344 -14.20 -46.55 -2.33
C PRO A 344 -12.97 -45.64 -2.51
N PRO A 345 -11.81 -46.00 -1.92
CA PRO A 345 -10.55 -45.28 -2.15
C PRO A 345 -10.21 -45.25 -3.66
N GLY A 346 -9.99 -44.06 -4.22
CA GLY A 346 -9.56 -43.87 -5.61
C GLY A 346 -10.60 -43.29 -6.57
N MET A 347 -11.88 -43.20 -6.19
CA MET A 347 -12.88 -42.47 -6.99
C MET A 347 -12.82 -40.96 -6.69
N GLN A 348 -12.42 -40.18 -7.70
CA GLN A 348 -12.49 -38.71 -7.65
C GLN A 348 -13.82 -38.24 -8.24
N LEU A 349 -14.56 -37.43 -7.49
CA LEU A 349 -15.78 -36.78 -7.98
C LEU A 349 -15.43 -35.64 -8.95
N PRO A 350 -16.29 -35.36 -9.95
CA PRO A 350 -16.09 -34.21 -10.82
C PRO A 350 -16.05 -32.91 -10.01
N PRO A 351 -15.25 -31.91 -10.42
CA PRO A 351 -15.26 -30.60 -9.80
C PRO A 351 -16.66 -29.98 -9.85
N ARG A 352 -17.09 -29.32 -8.77
CA ARG A 352 -18.35 -28.56 -8.74
C ARG A 352 -18.07 -27.07 -8.84
N GLU A 353 -18.96 -26.34 -9.49
CA GLU A 353 -18.94 -24.88 -9.47
C GLU A 353 -19.49 -24.37 -8.13
N GLU A 354 -18.69 -23.58 -7.42
CA GLU A 354 -19.12 -22.85 -6.22
C GLU A 354 -19.09 -21.36 -6.51
N VAL A 355 -20.18 -20.65 -6.20
CA VAL A 355 -20.23 -19.19 -6.32
C VAL A 355 -19.51 -18.58 -5.13
N VAL A 356 -18.30 -18.07 -5.35
CA VAL A 356 -17.52 -17.36 -4.34
C VAL A 356 -17.88 -15.89 -4.38
N LYS A 357 -18.24 -15.33 -3.22
CA LYS A 357 -18.49 -13.90 -3.03
C LYS A 357 -17.28 -13.26 -2.38
N GLU A 358 -16.68 -12.28 -3.03
CA GLU A 358 -15.62 -11.44 -2.50
C GLU A 358 -16.17 -10.04 -2.20
N GLU A 359 -16.05 -9.62 -0.96
CA GLU A 359 -16.43 -8.28 -0.53
C GLU A 359 -15.20 -7.39 -0.36
N PHE A 360 -15.34 -6.13 -0.70
CA PHE A 360 -14.30 -5.12 -0.61
C PHE A 360 -14.81 -3.94 0.22
N VAL A 361 -13.93 -3.33 1.00
CA VAL A 361 -14.23 -2.15 1.83
C VAL A 361 -13.27 -1.02 1.48
N PHE A 362 -13.73 0.22 1.58
CA PHE A 362 -12.86 1.38 1.42
C PHE A 362 -11.88 1.49 2.58
N ALA A 363 -10.69 1.97 2.29
CA ALA A 363 -9.63 2.19 3.25
C ALA A 363 -8.74 3.37 2.87
N GLN A 364 -8.04 3.90 3.87
CA GLN A 364 -7.10 5.01 3.74
C GLN A 364 -6.06 4.95 4.86
N LEU A 365 -4.82 5.34 4.58
CA LEU A 365 -3.82 5.52 5.64
C LEU A 365 -3.99 6.92 6.24
N ALA A 366 -3.91 7.06 7.56
CA ALA A 366 -4.22 8.34 8.22
C ALA A 366 -3.39 9.53 7.72
N ASP A 367 -2.13 9.27 7.36
CA ASP A 367 -1.19 10.29 6.86
C ASP A 367 -1.13 10.36 5.33
N ASN A 368 -2.04 9.69 4.62
CA ASN A 368 -2.08 9.65 3.15
C ASN A 368 -3.51 9.91 2.62
N PRO A 369 -3.70 10.92 1.76
CA PRO A 369 -5.03 11.25 1.24
C PRO A 369 -5.59 10.20 0.25
N GLN A 370 -4.79 9.25 -0.22
CA GLN A 370 -5.23 8.26 -1.20
C GLN A 370 -6.22 7.26 -0.60
N VAL A 371 -7.36 7.14 -1.26
CA VAL A 371 -8.38 6.14 -0.93
C VAL A 371 -8.17 4.91 -1.80
N PHE A 372 -8.30 3.74 -1.19
CA PHE A 372 -8.21 2.45 -1.87
C PHE A 372 -9.22 1.46 -1.31
N GLU A 373 -9.37 0.31 -1.96
CA GLU A 373 -10.12 -0.83 -1.42
C GLU A 373 -9.18 -1.91 -0.89
N VAL A 374 -9.64 -2.58 0.16
CA VAL A 374 -9.03 -3.81 0.70
C VAL A 374 -10.09 -4.90 0.72
N ARG A 375 -9.68 -6.16 0.62
CA ARG A 375 -10.64 -7.27 0.70
C ARG A 375 -11.12 -7.46 2.13
N ALA A 376 -12.43 -7.58 2.31
CA ALA A 376 -13.04 -7.77 3.63
C ALA A 376 -12.61 -9.09 4.29
N ASP A 377 -12.44 -10.16 3.51
CA ASP A 377 -11.98 -11.46 4.00
C ASP A 377 -10.53 -11.46 4.52
N ARG A 378 -9.71 -10.48 4.09
CA ARG A 378 -8.35 -10.26 4.62
C ARG A 378 -8.32 -9.38 5.86
N VAL A 379 -9.33 -8.52 6.02
CA VAL A 379 -9.45 -7.62 7.18
C VAL A 379 -10.14 -8.31 8.36
N ASN A 380 -11.24 -9.03 8.12
CA ASN A 380 -12.08 -9.61 9.18
C ASN A 380 -11.32 -10.51 10.16
N PRO A 381 -10.36 -11.37 9.75
CA PRO A 381 -9.61 -12.23 10.67
C PRO A 381 -8.75 -11.45 11.68
N VAL A 382 -8.46 -10.17 11.42
CA VAL A 382 -7.69 -9.31 12.33
C VAL A 382 -8.59 -8.76 13.45
N PHE A 383 -9.89 -8.58 13.20
CA PHE A 383 -10.86 -7.97 14.12
C PHE A 383 -11.68 -9.02 14.88
N LEU A 384 -10.99 -9.92 15.58
CA LEU A 384 -11.63 -10.90 16.45
C LEU A 384 -11.98 -10.31 17.82
N SER A 385 -13.05 -10.82 18.41
CA SER A 385 -13.48 -10.46 19.75
C SER A 385 -12.43 -10.87 20.80
N ARG A 386 -12.41 -10.13 21.91
CA ARG A 386 -11.56 -10.47 23.06
C ARG A 386 -11.80 -11.90 23.56
N ALA A 387 -13.04 -12.40 23.51
CA ALA A 387 -13.36 -13.75 23.96
C ALA A 387 -12.69 -14.82 23.09
N LYS A 388 -12.57 -14.57 21.77
CA LYS A 388 -11.94 -15.50 20.82
C LYS A 388 -10.42 -15.50 20.90
N LEU A 389 -9.84 -14.34 21.21
CA LEU A 389 -8.39 -14.15 21.26
C LEU A 389 -7.75 -14.63 22.56
N ARG A 390 -8.54 -14.90 23.60
CA ARG A 390 -8.05 -15.34 24.91
C ARG A 390 -7.75 -16.82 24.93
N ASP A 391 -6.62 -17.18 25.54
CA ASP A 391 -6.24 -18.59 25.71
C ASP A 391 -7.31 -19.35 26.52
N PRO A 392 -7.99 -20.36 25.93
CA PRO A 392 -9.02 -21.12 26.62
C PRO A 392 -8.45 -22.00 27.74
N LYS A 393 -7.14 -22.28 27.74
CA LYS A 393 -6.46 -23.09 28.76
C LYS A 393 -6.21 -22.33 30.06
N LEU A 394 -6.33 -20.99 30.04
CA LEU A 394 -6.26 -20.21 31.26
C LEU A 394 -7.56 -20.37 32.06
N ALA A 395 -7.41 -20.78 33.31
CA ALA A 395 -8.54 -21.02 34.22
C ALA A 395 -9.39 -19.75 34.35
N ARG A 396 -10.68 -19.88 34.06
CA ARG A 396 -11.67 -18.84 34.29
C ARG A 396 -12.16 -18.98 35.72
N PHE A 397 -11.93 -17.96 36.54
CA PHE A 397 -12.63 -17.82 37.80
C PHE A 397 -13.20 -16.42 37.88
N LYS A 398 -14.47 -16.29 38.30
CA LYS A 398 -14.97 -14.97 38.71
C LYS A 398 -14.32 -14.63 40.04
N THR A 399 -13.98 -13.36 40.29
CA THR A 399 -13.45 -12.95 41.60
C THR A 399 -14.37 -13.37 42.76
N SER A 400 -15.68 -13.44 42.51
CA SER A 400 -16.67 -13.94 43.47
C SER A 400 -16.51 -15.43 43.81
N GLU A 401 -15.97 -16.23 42.91
CA GLU A 401 -15.77 -17.68 43.01
C GLU A 401 -14.38 -18.04 43.58
N VAL A 402 -13.51 -17.04 43.79
CA VAL A 402 -12.17 -17.26 44.36
C VAL A 402 -12.26 -17.35 45.88
N GLU A 403 -12.11 -18.55 46.42
CA GLU A 403 -12.08 -18.78 47.88
C GLU A 403 -10.68 -18.68 48.48
N LYS A 404 -9.66 -19.03 47.69
CA LYS A 404 -8.25 -19.09 48.13
C LYS A 404 -7.33 -18.71 46.98
N VAL A 405 -6.42 -17.77 47.23
CA VAL A 405 -5.28 -17.46 46.36
C VAL A 405 -4.01 -17.92 47.05
N GLN A 406 -3.23 -18.75 46.38
CA GLN A 406 -1.96 -19.24 46.90
C GLN A 406 -0.83 -18.85 45.93
N ILE A 407 0.16 -18.12 46.44
CA ILE A 407 1.34 -17.68 45.68
C ILE A 407 2.55 -18.44 46.24
N SER A 408 3.18 -19.25 45.39
CA SER A 408 4.42 -19.95 45.71
C SER A 408 5.55 -19.39 44.83
N GLY A 409 6.62 -18.90 45.45
CA GLY A 409 7.81 -18.42 44.73
C GLY A 409 8.98 -19.41 44.84
N THR A 410 9.87 -19.45 43.85
CA THR A 410 11.08 -20.31 43.85
C THR A 410 12.07 -19.98 44.98
N SER A 411 11.97 -18.80 45.58
CA SER A 411 12.80 -18.34 46.71
C SER A 411 12.05 -18.31 48.06
N GLN A 412 10.78 -18.72 48.10
CA GLN A 412 9.99 -18.78 49.33
C GLN A 412 9.79 -20.24 49.75
N THR A 413 10.20 -20.56 50.98
CA THR A 413 10.04 -21.90 51.58
C THR A 413 8.60 -22.23 51.98
N ALA A 414 7.72 -21.23 52.10
CA ALA A 414 6.30 -21.41 52.35
C ALA A 414 5.45 -20.49 51.44
N PRO A 415 4.32 -20.99 50.92
CA PRO A 415 3.46 -20.21 50.04
C PRO A 415 2.69 -19.13 50.80
N VAL A 416 2.52 -17.95 50.19
CA VAL A 416 1.60 -16.92 50.69
C VAL A 416 0.18 -17.35 50.35
N VAL A 417 -0.66 -17.50 51.36
CA VAL A 417 -2.06 -17.91 51.20
C VAL A 417 -2.96 -16.75 51.61
N LEU A 418 -3.80 -16.30 50.68
CA LEU A 418 -4.90 -15.36 50.93
C LEU A 418 -6.22 -16.13 50.86
N LEU A 419 -7.01 -16.06 51.92
CA LEU A 419 -8.34 -16.66 51.97
C LEU A 419 -9.40 -15.57 51.88
N LYS A 420 -10.48 -15.84 51.14
CA LYS A 420 -11.65 -14.96 51.10
C LYS A 420 -12.33 -15.00 52.46
N LYS A 421 -12.47 -13.85 53.12
CA LYS A 421 -13.14 -13.73 54.41
C LYS A 421 -14.65 -13.69 54.17
N GLU A 422 -15.43 -14.56 54.82
CA GLU A 422 -16.89 -14.53 54.69
C GLU A 422 -17.44 -13.17 55.14
N GLY A 423 -18.22 -12.51 54.27
CA GLY A 423 -18.96 -11.29 54.58
C GLY A 423 -18.48 -9.96 53.96
N LYS A 424 -17.51 -9.94 53.04
CA LYS A 424 -17.18 -8.77 52.21
C LYS A 424 -16.85 -9.11 50.77
#